data_AF-A0A2M7FD98-F1
#
_entry.id   AF-A0A2M7FD98-F1
#
_cell.length_a   1.000
_cell.length_b   1.000
_cell.length_c   1.000
_cell.angle_alpha   90.00
_cell.angle_beta   90.00
_cell.angle_gamma   90.00
#
_symmetry.space_group_name_H-M   'P 1'
#
loop_
_entity.id
_entity.type
_entity.pdbx_description
1 polymer ?
#
loop_
_entity_poly.entity_id
_entity_poly.type
_entity_poly.pdbx_seq_one_letter_code
_entity_poly.pdbx_strand_id
1 'polypeptide(L)'
;MRNDGENQDDESKNDNHICMRRILCYHATTVARSCDITGKSTQIGGRYSNRTRATQFNPTGKVRRKANLQRRRLYVPELGKTVIIDVSVKGLKTIKKNGAFAALKKVGVI
;
A
#
# COMPACT_ATOMS: atom_id res chain seq x y z
N MET A 1 -28.61 -4.13 -31.27
CA MET A 1 -29.78 -4.21 -30.36
C MET A 1 -29.44 -5.30 -29.34
N ARG A 2 -28.89 -4.90 -28.18
CA ARG A 2 -29.55 -4.89 -26.86
C ARG A 2 -30.25 -6.20 -26.54
N ASN A 3 -29.71 -6.93 -25.56
CA ASN A 3 -30.21 -7.01 -24.18
C ASN A 3 -29.11 -7.78 -23.40
N ASP A 4 -28.41 -7.17 -22.46
CA ASP A 4 -28.87 -6.89 -21.09
C ASP A 4 -29.31 -8.17 -20.38
N GLY A 5 -28.38 -8.69 -19.57
CA GLY A 5 -28.56 -9.81 -18.66
C GLY A 5 -27.67 -9.55 -17.46
N GLU A 6 -28.15 -8.67 -16.59
CA GLU A 6 -27.76 -8.57 -15.18
C GLU A 6 -27.87 -9.94 -14.51
N ASN A 7 -27.02 -10.21 -13.52
CA ASN A 7 -27.38 -10.87 -12.26
C ASN A 7 -26.17 -10.83 -11.30
N GLN A 8 -26.20 -9.83 -10.42
CA GLN A 8 -26.08 -9.95 -8.96
C GLN A 8 -26.46 -11.35 -8.41
N ASP A 9 -25.94 -11.93 -7.33
CA ASP A 9 -25.21 -11.45 -6.15
C ASP A 9 -24.68 -12.67 -5.34
N ASP A 10 -23.66 -12.41 -4.52
CA ASP A 10 -23.41 -12.95 -3.17
C ASP A 10 -23.35 -14.46 -2.88
N GLU A 11 -22.23 -14.92 -2.29
CA GLU A 11 -22.33 -15.40 -0.89
C GLU A 11 -21.01 -15.33 -0.12
N SER A 12 -21.14 -14.70 1.03
CA SER A 12 -20.21 -14.51 2.15
C SER A 12 -19.52 -15.78 2.67
N LYS A 13 -18.31 -15.61 3.23
CA LYS A 13 -17.96 -15.91 4.63
C LYS A 13 -16.47 -15.68 4.89
N ASN A 14 -16.15 -14.70 5.74
CA ASN A 14 -15.32 -14.97 6.91
C ASN A 14 -15.39 -13.77 7.86
N ASP A 15 -16.14 -14.01 8.93
CA ASP A 15 -16.37 -13.16 10.08
C ASP A 15 -15.06 -12.82 10.79
N ASN A 16 -14.87 -11.55 11.13
CA ASN A 16 -14.16 -11.12 12.33
C ASN A 16 -14.63 -9.71 12.71
N HIS A 17 -15.78 -9.70 13.37
CA HIS A 17 -16.45 -8.55 13.93
C HIS A 17 -15.82 -8.16 15.27
N ILE A 18 -15.17 -6.99 15.37
CA ILE A 18 -14.99 -6.29 16.65
C ILE A 18 -15.30 -4.80 16.45
N CYS A 19 -16.50 -4.44 16.90
CA CYS A 19 -16.98 -3.08 17.04
C CYS A 19 -16.60 -2.57 18.44
N MET A 20 -16.09 -1.34 18.54
CA MET A 20 -16.69 -0.31 19.41
C MET A 20 -16.05 1.07 19.15
N ARG A 21 -16.95 2.03 18.85
CA ARG A 21 -16.80 3.49 18.79
C ARG A 21 -16.16 4.10 17.53
N ARG A 22 -17.06 4.31 16.54
CA ARG A 22 -17.31 5.61 15.89
C ARG A 22 -16.06 6.36 15.40
N ILE A 23 -15.55 5.95 14.23
CA ILE A 23 -15.13 6.76 13.06
C ILE A 23 -14.40 5.78 12.12
N LEU A 24 -15.01 5.53 10.95
CA LEU A 24 -14.45 4.88 9.75
C LEU A 24 -13.70 3.56 9.96
N CYS A 25 -14.44 2.44 9.94
CA CYS A 25 -13.87 1.10 9.78
C CYS A 25 -13.25 0.95 8.38
N TYR A 26 -11.95 1.16 8.25
CA TYR A 26 -11.16 0.65 7.13
C TYR A 26 -10.66 -0.76 7.47
N HIS A 27 -10.71 -1.68 6.51
CA HIS A 27 -10.18 -3.04 6.61
C HIS A 27 -8.75 -3.04 7.17
N ALA A 28 -8.58 -3.47 8.41
CA ALA A 28 -7.25 -3.67 9.00
C ALA A 28 -6.77 -5.09 8.64
N THR A 29 -6.20 -5.24 7.44
CA THR A 29 -5.28 -6.35 7.19
C THR A 29 -4.04 -6.12 8.05
N THR A 30 -3.54 -7.17 8.71
CA THR A 30 -2.34 -7.13 9.57
C THR A 30 -1.18 -6.40 8.85
N VAL A 31 -0.91 -5.14 9.23
CA VAL A 31 -0.05 -4.25 8.44
C VAL A 31 1.43 -4.58 8.68
N ALA A 32 2.05 -5.29 7.74
CA ALA A 32 3.46 -5.09 7.46
C ALA A 32 3.63 -3.65 6.93
N ARG A 33 4.67 -2.89 7.33
CA ARG A 33 4.96 -1.54 6.80
C ARG A 33 5.06 -1.58 5.28
N SER A 34 3.94 -1.29 4.60
CA SER A 34 3.77 -1.31 3.15
C SER A 34 3.20 0.03 2.68
N CYS A 35 3.32 0.31 1.38
CA CYS A 35 2.77 1.52 0.77
C CYS A 35 1.36 1.22 0.25
N ASP A 36 0.36 1.97 0.67
CA ASP A 36 -1.05 1.76 0.29
C ASP A 36 -1.24 1.71 -1.24
N ILE A 37 -0.54 2.56 -1.99
CA ILE A 37 -0.74 2.71 -3.44
C ILE A 37 0.05 1.68 -4.27
N THR A 38 1.21 1.25 -3.77
CA THR A 38 2.18 0.47 -4.58
C THR A 38 2.52 -0.88 -3.97
N GLY A 39 1.98 -1.22 -2.81
CA GLY A 39 2.25 -2.46 -2.08
C GLY A 39 3.70 -2.62 -1.59
N LYS A 40 4.55 -1.61 -1.77
CA LYS A 40 5.98 -1.71 -1.47
C LYS A 40 6.25 -1.99 -0.01
N SER A 41 6.79 -3.16 0.27
CA SER A 41 7.15 -3.62 1.60
C SER A 41 8.67 -3.60 1.83
N THR A 42 9.07 -4.02 3.03
CA THR A 42 10.47 -4.19 3.41
C THR A 42 11.06 -5.39 2.70
N GLN A 43 12.26 -5.23 2.12
CA GLN A 43 12.99 -6.32 1.49
C GLN A 43 14.16 -6.79 2.37
N ILE A 44 14.42 -8.10 2.39
CA ILE A 44 15.57 -8.69 3.08
C ILE A 44 16.63 -8.99 2.03
N GLY A 45 17.87 -8.54 2.25
CA GLY A 45 18.97 -8.88 1.34
C GLY A 45 20.31 -8.92 2.04
N GLY A 46 21.28 -9.58 1.40
CA GLY A 46 22.66 -9.63 1.88
C GLY A 46 23.36 -8.28 1.78
N ARG A 47 24.42 -8.16 2.58
CA ARG A 47 25.45 -7.12 2.47
C ARG A 47 26.80 -7.82 2.31
N TYR A 48 27.80 -7.15 1.77
CA TYR A 48 29.18 -7.62 1.80
C TYR A 48 30.08 -6.49 2.31
N SER A 49 31.19 -6.86 2.94
CA SER A 49 32.16 -5.90 3.45
C SER A 49 33.37 -5.79 2.53
N ASN A 50 33.82 -4.56 2.26
CA ASN A 50 35.05 -4.27 1.51
C ASN A 50 36.29 -4.11 2.42
N ARG A 51 36.30 -4.75 3.61
CA ARG A 51 37.38 -4.60 4.61
C ARG A 51 38.62 -5.44 4.26
N THR A 52 38.39 -6.64 3.74
CA THR A 52 39.41 -7.53 3.19
C THR A 52 39.45 -7.40 1.67
N ARG A 53 40.50 -7.93 1.02
CA ARG A 53 40.76 -7.81 -0.43
C ARG A 53 39.47 -8.01 -1.24
N ALA A 54 39.15 -7.07 -2.15
CA ALA A 54 37.92 -7.05 -2.94
C ALA A 54 37.65 -8.31 -3.79
N THR A 55 38.67 -9.15 -3.98
CA THR A 55 38.58 -10.43 -4.69
C THR A 55 37.94 -11.54 -3.86
N GLN A 56 37.76 -11.35 -2.55
CA GLN A 56 37.08 -12.32 -1.67
C GLN A 56 35.67 -11.81 -1.34
N PHE A 57 34.66 -12.65 -1.61
CA PHE A 57 33.28 -12.36 -1.20
C PHE A 57 33.13 -12.61 0.30
N ASN A 58 32.99 -11.53 1.08
CA ASN A 58 32.83 -11.58 2.53
C ASN A 58 31.39 -11.21 2.89
N PRO A 59 30.46 -12.20 2.94
CA PRO A 59 29.06 -11.91 3.22
C PRO A 59 28.89 -11.38 4.63
N THR A 60 28.27 -10.21 4.73
CA THR A 60 27.68 -9.71 5.98
C THR A 60 26.25 -10.22 6.05
N GLY A 61 25.77 -10.52 7.27
CA GLY A 61 24.44 -11.07 7.53
C GLY A 61 23.29 -10.34 6.82
N LYS A 62 22.14 -11.00 6.72
CA LYS A 62 20.95 -10.46 6.05
C LYS A 62 20.46 -9.19 6.74
N VAL A 63 20.34 -8.10 6.00
CA VAL A 63 19.85 -6.80 6.50
C VAL A 63 18.48 -6.49 5.91
N ARG A 64 17.61 -5.89 6.73
CA ARG A 64 16.28 -5.40 6.31
C ARG A 64 16.39 -4.02 5.68
N ARG A 65 15.97 -3.88 4.42
CA ARG A 65 15.84 -2.60 3.70
C ARG A 65 14.38 -2.15 3.73
N LYS A 66 14.10 -1.15 4.57
CA LYS A 66 12.74 -0.63 4.78
C LYS A 66 12.30 0.23 3.59
N ALA A 67 11.00 0.20 3.29
CA ALA A 67 10.40 1.15 2.37
C ALA A 67 10.37 2.56 3.00
N ASN A 68 10.68 3.60 2.22
CA ASN A 68 10.57 5.00 2.64
C ASN A 68 9.09 5.44 2.65
N LEU A 69 8.37 5.04 3.69
CA LEU A 69 6.96 5.36 3.91
C LEU A 69 6.83 6.68 4.67
N GLN A 70 5.90 7.51 4.20
CA GLN A 70 5.64 8.84 4.72
C GLN A 70 4.14 8.99 4.93
N ARG A 71 3.74 9.43 6.12
CA ARG A 71 2.34 9.75 6.41
C ARG A 71 1.96 11.06 5.73
N ARG A 72 1.00 11.03 4.80
CA ARG A 72 0.61 12.20 4.00
C ARG A 72 -0.90 12.35 3.95
N ARG A 73 -1.35 13.60 3.96
CA ARG A 73 -2.74 14.00 3.77
C ARG A 73 -2.94 14.31 2.29
N LEU A 74 -3.88 13.64 1.66
CA LEU A 74 -4.21 13.81 0.25
C LEU A 74 -5.63 14.35 0.13
N TYR A 75 -5.79 15.47 -0.57
CA TYR A 75 -7.11 16.01 -0.87
C TYR A 75 -7.62 15.42 -2.19
N VAL A 76 -8.82 14.83 -2.17
CA VAL A 76 -9.50 14.33 -3.37
C VAL A 76 -10.58 15.34 -3.75
N PRO A 77 -10.41 16.09 -4.86
CA PRO A 77 -11.30 17.19 -5.19
C PRO A 77 -12.73 16.71 -5.51
N GLU A 78 -12.87 15.54 -6.14
CA GLU A 78 -14.16 14.99 -6.57
C GLU A 78 -15.08 14.59 -5.40
N LEU A 79 -14.50 14.22 -4.26
CA LEU A 79 -15.24 13.78 -3.09
C LEU A 79 -15.29 14.84 -1.99
N GLY A 80 -14.56 15.95 -2.15
CA GLY A 80 -14.35 16.95 -1.09
C GLY A 80 -13.72 16.39 0.19
N LYS A 81 -13.15 15.18 0.13
CA LYS A 81 -12.61 14.45 1.30
C LYS A 81 -11.09 14.51 1.31
N THR A 82 -10.54 14.62 2.51
CA THR A 82 -9.09 14.47 2.74
C THR A 82 -8.82 13.09 3.33
N VAL A 83 -7.98 12.30 2.66
CA VAL A 83 -7.60 10.95 3.10
C VAL A 83 -6.18 11.00 3.68
N ILE A 84 -5.96 10.31 4.78
CA ILE A 84 -4.65 10.13 5.40
C ILE A 84 -4.14 8.75 5.02
N ILE A 85 -2.99 8.69 4.35
CA ILE A 85 -2.40 7.44 3.84
C ILE A 85 -0.90 7.39 4.14
N ASP A 86 -0.38 6.19 4.33
CA ASP A 86 1.05 5.92 4.52
C ASP A 86 1.67 5.55 3.16
N VAL A 87 2.31 6.53 2.53
CA VAL A 87 2.69 6.46 1.11
C VAL A 87 4.19 6.52 0.93
N SER A 88 4.71 5.70 0.01
CA SER A 88 6.10 5.79 -0.43
C SER A 88 6.32 6.90 -1.46
N VAL A 89 7.56 7.36 -1.62
CA VAL A 89 7.91 8.38 -2.65
C VAL A 89 7.48 7.97 -4.07
N LYS A 90 7.54 6.68 -4.42
CA LYS A 90 7.03 6.21 -5.72
C LYS A 90 5.50 6.29 -5.80
N GLY A 91 4.79 6.05 -4.70
CA GLY A 91 3.33 6.23 -4.62
C GLY A 91 2.92 7.69 -4.84
N LEU A 92 3.65 8.64 -4.25
CA LEU A 92 3.44 10.07 -4.51
C LEU A 92 3.66 10.44 -5.98
N LYS A 93 4.66 9.85 -6.63
CA LYS A 93 4.89 10.02 -8.07
C LYS A 93 3.70 9.48 -8.89
N THR A 94 3.12 8.35 -8.50
CA THR A 94 1.95 7.78 -9.16
C THR A 94 0.72 8.66 -9.02
N ILE A 95 0.45 9.19 -7.81
CA ILE A 95 -0.63 10.17 -7.57
C ILE A 95 -0.45 11.39 -8.48
N LYS A 96 0.77 11.94 -8.53
CA LYS A 96 1.05 13.13 -9.34
C LYS A 96 0.83 12.89 -10.83
N LYS A 97 1.07 11.67 -11.31
CA LYS A 97 0.91 11.31 -12.73
C LYS A 97 -0.53 11.02 -13.13
N ASN A 98 -1.24 10.24 -12.31
CA ASN A 98 -2.55 9.69 -12.67
C ASN A 98 -3.73 10.47 -12.06
N GLY A 99 -3.47 11.38 -11.13
CA GLY A 99 -4.49 12.01 -10.29
C GLY A 99 -4.82 11.19 -9.05
N ALA A 100 -5.29 11.87 -8.01
CA ALA A 100 -5.60 11.25 -6.72
C ALA A 100 -6.75 10.24 -6.80
N PHE A 101 -7.83 10.59 -7.53
CA PHE A 101 -9.02 9.76 -7.63
C PHE A 101 -8.74 8.43 -8.35
N ALA A 102 -8.16 8.49 -9.55
CA ALA A 102 -7.83 7.30 -10.34
C ALA A 102 -6.80 6.39 -9.65
N ALA A 103 -5.85 6.97 -8.90
CA ALA A 103 -4.88 6.19 -8.15
C ALA A 103 -5.49 5.45 -6.96
N LEU A 104 -6.43 6.08 -6.24
CA LEU A 104 -7.08 5.48 -5.07
C LEU A 104 -8.15 4.46 -5.45
N LYS A 105 -8.92 4.72 -6.51
CA LYS A 105 -9.92 3.77 -7.06
C LYS A 105 -9.27 2.47 -7.50
N LYS A 106 -8.09 2.53 -8.13
CA LYS A 106 -7.35 1.32 -8.56
C LYS A 106 -6.94 0.40 -7.42
N VAL A 107 -6.82 0.94 -6.22
CA VAL A 107 -6.36 0.19 -5.04
C VAL A 107 -7.54 -0.26 -4.16
N GLY A 108 -8.75 0.27 -4.38
CA GLY A 108 -9.92 -0.05 -3.56
C GLY A 108 -9.88 0.60 -2.17
N VAL A 109 -9.15 1.72 -2.03
CA VAL A 109 -9.17 2.56 -0.81
C VAL A 109 -10.42 3.47 -0.80
N ILE A 110 -11.12 3.55 -1.94
CA ILE A 110 -12.39 4.24 -2.18
C ILE A 110 -13.25 3.30 -3.03
#